data_AF-A0A8R1HTJ8-F1
#
_entry.id   AF-A0A8R1HTJ8-F1
#
_cell.length_a   1.000
_cell.length_b   1.000
_cell.length_c   1.000
_cell.angle_alpha   90.00
_cell.angle_beta   90.00
_cell.angle_gamma   90.00
#
_symmetry.space_group_name_H-M   'P 1'
#
loop_
_entity.id
_entity.type
_entity.pdbx_description
1 polymer ?
#
loop_
_entity_poly.entity_id
_entity_poly.type
_entity_poly.pdbx_seq_one_letter_code
_entity_poly.pdbx_strand_id
1 'polypeptide(L)'
;MPIMAQIIWKLESCLPRFTNQVDLKPAHLLDLKNAAVIDLNSISARMKEAADRVMMEMTALGGQVDRRAASVNNLERAFDQLRQRIIVLEEEVVVISTGRPDYPVSADRVNLLRERLAREQVVMNLLTRPYSTAEAEQVYLSAEKKVSSLEELRKSEFEQLEARRMPGKPKNTDGSKAVVKKRGNVGNSLHTHQTVEDSLAELAARKRWD
;
A
#
# COMPACT_ATOMS: atom_id res chain seq x y z
N MET A 1 25.07 107.75 58.95
CA MET A 1 25.19 106.70 57.92
C MET A 1 25.24 105.35 58.62
N PRO A 2 24.29 104.44 58.33
CA PRO A 2 24.62 103.02 58.22
C PRO A 2 24.28 102.49 56.83
N ILE A 3 25.13 101.58 56.39
CA ILE A 3 25.20 100.94 55.08
C ILE A 3 23.93 100.10 54.88
N MET A 4 23.12 100.43 53.87
CA MET A 4 22.03 99.56 53.43
C MET A 4 22.64 98.32 52.80
N ALA A 5 22.62 97.21 53.54
CA ALA A 5 23.01 95.91 53.02
C ALA A 5 22.07 95.56 51.86
N GLN A 6 22.59 95.68 50.63
CA GLN A 6 21.89 95.26 49.43
C GLN A 6 21.81 93.73 49.47
N ILE A 7 20.60 93.20 49.68
CA ILE A 7 20.35 91.76 49.80
C ILE A 7 20.52 91.14 48.42
N ILE A 8 21.69 90.58 48.16
CA ILE A 8 22.00 89.83 46.94
C ILE A 8 21.50 88.39 47.14
N TRP A 9 20.37 88.05 46.52
CA TRP A 9 19.86 86.69 46.50
C TRP A 9 20.65 85.86 45.48
N LYS A 10 21.42 84.88 45.96
CA LYS A 10 22.09 83.88 45.12
C LYS A 10 21.13 82.73 44.87
N LEU A 11 20.82 82.44 43.62
CA LEU A 11 20.11 81.21 43.25
C LEU A 11 21.06 80.30 42.47
N GLU A 12 21.30 79.10 43.00
CA GLU A 12 21.81 77.98 42.22
C GLU A 12 20.62 77.32 41.53
N SER A 13 20.29 77.76 40.32
CA SER A 13 19.22 77.12 39.54
C SER A 13 19.80 76.01 38.69
N CYS A 14 19.20 74.83 38.76
CA CYS A 14 19.47 73.70 37.85
C CYS A 14 18.81 73.87 36.47
N LEU A 15 18.23 75.05 36.18
CA LEU A 15 17.61 75.37 34.90
C LEU A 15 18.67 75.95 33.94
N PRO A 16 18.84 75.39 32.73
CA PRO A 16 19.93 75.75 31.81
C PRO A 16 20.01 77.23 31.41
N ARG A 17 18.93 78.01 31.60
CA ARG A 17 18.82 79.40 31.14
C ARG A 17 19.27 80.47 32.17
N PHE A 18 19.55 80.10 33.42
CA PHE A 18 19.82 81.07 34.50
C PHE A 18 21.14 80.83 35.23
N THR A 19 22.15 80.32 34.54
CA THR A 19 23.46 79.97 35.12
C THR A 19 24.38 81.15 35.45
N ASN A 20 23.97 82.40 35.19
CA ASN A 20 24.82 83.58 35.33
C ASN A 20 24.33 84.51 36.46
N GLN A 21 25.27 85.17 37.15
CA GLN A 21 25.00 86.12 38.24
C GLN A 21 24.35 87.39 37.70
N VAL A 22 23.10 87.68 38.10
CA VAL A 22 22.35 88.87 37.69
C VAL A 22 21.65 89.52 38.89
N ASP A 23 21.67 90.87 38.97
CA ASP A 23 20.91 91.63 39.96
C ASP A 23 19.39 91.46 39.75
N LEU A 24 18.71 90.92 40.75
CA LEU A 24 17.31 90.53 40.67
C LEU A 24 16.37 91.74 40.85
N LYS A 25 15.62 92.08 39.80
CA LYS A 25 14.44 92.95 39.86
C LYS A 25 13.17 92.09 39.93
N PRO A 26 12.04 92.56 40.49
CA PRO A 26 10.80 91.78 40.60
C PRO A 26 10.29 91.16 39.28
N ALA A 27 10.52 91.81 38.14
CA ALA A 27 10.17 91.28 36.82
C ALA A 27 10.93 89.98 36.46
N HIS A 28 12.20 89.86 36.90
CA HIS A 28 13.03 88.67 36.64
C HIS A 28 12.51 87.43 37.38
N LEU A 29 11.80 87.61 38.50
CA LEU A 29 11.19 86.49 39.24
C LEU A 29 9.98 85.91 38.49
N LEU A 30 9.23 86.76 37.78
CA LEU A 30 8.11 86.31 36.96
C LEU A 30 8.60 85.53 35.73
N ASP A 31 9.66 86.02 35.09
CA ASP A 31 10.27 85.33 33.94
C ASP A 31 10.90 84.00 34.35
N LEU A 32 11.56 83.94 35.50
CA LEU A 32 12.09 82.69 36.08
C LEU A 32 10.97 81.69 36.35
N LYS A 33 9.85 82.14 36.96
CA LYS A 33 8.69 81.28 37.21
C LYS A 33 8.11 80.74 35.91
N ASN A 34 7.92 81.60 34.91
CA ASN A 34 7.34 81.19 33.62
C ASN A 34 8.26 80.20 32.89
N ALA A 35 9.58 80.44 32.91
CA ALA A 35 10.55 79.53 32.33
C ALA A 35 10.58 78.16 33.05
N ALA A 36 10.56 78.17 34.38
CA ALA A 36 10.49 76.93 35.17
C ALA A 36 9.24 76.11 34.86
N VAL A 37 8.09 76.76 34.68
CA VAL A 37 6.82 76.08 34.31
C VAL A 37 6.92 75.46 32.91
N ILE A 38 7.50 76.15 31.93
CA ILE A 38 7.69 75.62 30.56
C ILE A 38 8.63 74.41 30.59
N ASP A 39 9.75 74.50 31.30
CA ASP A 39 10.73 73.42 31.39
C ASP A 39 10.12 72.19 32.11
N LEU A 40 9.40 72.39 33.22
CA LEU A 40 8.69 71.31 33.92
C LEU A 40 7.63 70.64 33.05
N ASN A 41 6.86 71.42 32.28
CA ASN A 41 5.89 70.89 31.34
C ASN A 41 6.57 70.07 30.23
N SER A 42 7.73 70.52 29.73
CA SER A 42 8.50 69.79 28.72
C SER A 42 9.05 68.46 29.26
N ILE A 43 9.52 68.44 30.51
CA ILE A 43 9.98 67.22 31.20
C ILE A 43 8.80 66.26 31.40
N SER A 44 7.65 66.77 31.85
CA SER A 44 6.44 65.97 32.00
C SER A 44 5.99 65.34 30.68
N ALA A 45 6.05 66.08 29.57
CA ALA A 45 5.72 65.56 28.25
C ALA A 45 6.69 64.44 27.82
N ARG A 46 8.00 64.65 27.99
CA ARG A 46 9.02 63.64 27.68
C ARG A 46 8.89 62.38 28.54
N MET A 47 8.59 62.55 29.83
CA MET A 47 8.33 61.42 30.74
C MET A 47 7.10 60.62 30.31
N LYS A 48 6.03 61.31 29.89
CA LYS A 48 4.83 60.66 29.37
C LYS A 48 5.12 59.88 28.08
N GLU A 49 5.81 60.49 27.11
CA GLU A 49 6.20 59.80 25.88
C GLU A 49 7.11 58.59 26.14
N ALA A 50 8.04 58.70 27.09
CA ALA A 50 8.90 57.59 27.48
C ALA A 50 8.08 56.45 28.12
N ALA A 51 7.12 56.77 28.99
CA ALA A 51 6.22 55.79 29.60
C ALA A 51 5.34 55.09 28.54
N ASP A 52 4.78 55.85 27.60
CA ASP A 52 3.97 55.32 26.51
C ASP A 52 4.78 54.38 25.60
N ARG A 53 6.03 54.74 25.28
CA ARG A 53 6.95 53.85 24.52
C ARG A 53 7.22 52.55 25.25
N VAL A 54 7.52 52.60 26.55
CA VAL A 54 7.77 51.40 27.36
C VAL A 54 6.53 50.50 27.41
N MET A 55 5.33 51.08 27.53
CA MET A 55 4.08 50.30 27.45
C MET A 55 3.89 49.63 26.09
N MET A 56 4.17 50.34 24.99
CA MET A 56 4.12 49.75 23.64
C MET A 56 5.14 48.62 23.46
N GLU A 57 6.35 48.77 23.97
CA GLU A 57 7.38 47.72 23.93
C GLU A 57 6.98 46.50 24.78
N MET A 58 6.46 46.72 25.99
CA MET A 58 6.00 45.63 26.85
C MET A 58 4.83 44.86 26.25
N THR A 59 3.87 45.56 25.63
CA THR A 59 2.75 44.90 24.94
C THR A 59 3.22 44.11 23.71
N ALA A 60 4.17 44.65 22.93
CA ALA A 60 4.77 43.95 21.80
C ALA A 60 5.55 42.69 22.25
N LEU A 61 6.34 42.80 23.32
CA LEU A 61 7.04 41.67 23.91
C LEU A 61 6.08 40.62 24.46
N GLY A 62 5.00 41.03 25.14
CA GLY A 62 3.94 40.14 25.60
C GLY A 62 3.35 39.31 24.46
N GLY A 63 2.95 39.96 23.37
CA GLY A 63 2.44 39.27 22.19
C GLY A 63 3.46 38.32 21.54
N GLN A 64 4.75 38.65 21.58
CA GLN A 64 5.80 37.75 21.10
C GLN A 64 5.98 36.52 22.01
N VAL A 65 5.91 36.71 23.33
CA VAL A 65 5.97 35.62 24.32
C VAL A 65 4.78 34.67 24.14
N ASP A 66 3.57 35.18 23.95
CA ASP A 66 2.38 34.36 23.74
C ASP A 66 2.47 33.51 22.47
N ARG A 67 2.94 34.12 21.36
CA ARG A 67 3.19 33.38 20.10
C ARG A 67 4.24 32.28 20.28
N ARG A 68 5.31 32.56 21.04
CA ARG A 68 6.34 31.56 21.34
C ARG A 68 5.77 30.43 22.20
N ALA A 69 5.00 30.74 23.24
CA ALA A 69 4.33 29.73 24.07
C ALA A 69 3.42 28.82 23.23
N ALA A 70 2.63 29.39 22.31
CA ALA A 70 1.82 28.60 21.38
C ALA A 70 2.66 27.68 20.48
N SER A 71 3.80 28.16 19.98
CA SER A 71 4.70 27.35 19.15
C SER A 71 5.34 26.19 19.91
N VAL A 72 5.73 26.41 21.18
CA VAL A 72 6.29 25.38 22.07
C VAL A 72 5.24 24.30 22.35
N ASN A 73 4.01 24.68 22.70
CA ASN A 73 2.93 23.72 22.93
C ASN A 73 2.63 22.86 21.68
N ASN A 74 2.71 23.45 20.48
CA ASN A 74 2.54 22.70 19.23
C ASN A 74 3.69 21.71 18.99
N LEU A 75 4.93 22.09 19.30
CA LEU A 75 6.08 21.20 19.22
C LEU A 75 5.97 20.04 20.22
N GLU A 76 5.57 20.31 21.46
CA GLU A 76 5.37 19.27 22.48
C GLU A 76 4.36 18.21 22.00
N ARG A 77 3.22 18.65 21.44
CA ARG A 77 2.23 17.73 20.84
C ARG A 77 2.82 16.91 19.69
N ALA A 78 3.62 17.52 18.82
CA ALA A 78 4.27 16.80 17.72
C ALA A 78 5.28 15.76 18.23
N PHE A 79 6.03 16.08 19.29
CA PHE A 79 6.95 15.14 19.93
C PHE A 79 6.20 13.98 20.58
N ASP A 80 5.07 14.22 21.23
CA ASP A 80 4.27 13.14 21.83
C ASP A 80 3.69 12.21 20.75
N GLN A 81 3.24 12.75 19.61
CA GLN A 81 2.82 11.95 18.46
C GLN A 81 3.97 11.10 17.88
N LEU A 82 5.17 11.66 17.79
CA LEU A 82 6.35 10.92 17.34
C LEU A 82 6.70 9.79 18.30
N ARG A 83 6.66 10.03 19.62
CA ARG A 83 6.89 9.01 20.64
C ARG A 83 5.90 7.86 20.52
N GLN A 84 4.61 8.15 20.37
CA GLN A 84 3.58 7.12 20.16
C GLN A 84 3.84 6.29 18.90
N ARG A 85 4.22 6.93 17.79
CA ARG A 85 4.57 6.22 16.55
C ARG A 85 5.80 5.34 16.69
N ILE A 86 6.83 5.80 17.39
CA ILE A 86 8.05 5.01 17.65
C ILE A 86 7.69 3.75 18.45
N ILE A 87 6.87 3.86 19.49
CA ILE A 87 6.44 2.70 20.29
C ILE A 87 5.74 1.65 19.41
N VAL A 88 4.79 2.07 18.59
CA VAL A 88 4.07 1.15 17.68
C VAL A 88 5.03 0.49 16.68
N LEU A 89 5.94 1.27 16.09
CA LEU A 89 6.92 0.75 15.14
C LEU A 89 7.93 -0.20 15.80
N GLU A 90 8.36 0.08 17.03
CA GLU A 90 9.23 -0.82 17.80
C GLU A 90 8.51 -2.14 18.10
N GLU A 91 7.24 -2.10 18.47
CA GLU A 91 6.41 -3.31 18.65
C GLU A 91 6.28 -4.11 17.35
N GLU A 92 5.99 -3.46 16.22
CA GLU A 92 5.91 -4.10 14.89
C GLU A 92 7.25 -4.72 14.47
N VAL A 93 8.37 -4.02 14.66
CA VAL A 93 9.71 -4.51 14.30
C VAL A 93 10.12 -5.70 15.18
N VAL A 94 9.77 -5.71 16.47
CA VAL A 94 10.01 -6.87 17.35
C VAL A 94 9.26 -8.10 16.82
N VAL A 95 8.01 -7.96 16.37
CA VAL A 95 7.26 -9.07 15.76
C VAL A 95 7.98 -9.60 14.51
N ILE A 96 8.42 -8.72 13.61
CA ILE A 96 9.09 -9.09 12.35
C ILE A 96 10.47 -9.75 12.61
N SER A 97 11.24 -9.25 13.58
CA SER A 97 12.60 -9.75 13.88
C SER A 97 12.63 -11.13 14.53
N THR A 98 11.54 -11.59 15.16
CA THR A 98 11.47 -12.94 15.75
C THR A 98 11.25 -14.05 14.73
N GLY A 99 11.11 -13.72 13.44
CA GLY A 99 10.89 -14.69 12.35
C GLY A 99 9.57 -15.45 12.47
N ARG A 100 8.68 -15.01 13.36
CA ARG A 100 7.37 -15.59 13.58
C ARG A 100 6.40 -14.99 12.57
N PRO A 101 5.69 -15.79 11.78
CA PRO A 101 4.74 -15.25 10.81
C PRO A 101 3.67 -14.38 11.52
N ASP A 102 3.29 -13.26 10.90
CA ASP A 102 2.22 -12.37 11.39
C ASP A 102 0.86 -13.08 11.53
N TYR A 103 0.72 -14.25 10.91
CA TYR A 103 -0.45 -15.10 10.98
C TYR A 103 -0.20 -16.34 11.85
N PRO A 104 -1.17 -16.74 12.69
CA PRO A 104 -1.05 -17.95 13.49
C PRO A 104 -1.01 -19.18 12.57
N VAL A 105 0.14 -19.86 12.54
CA VAL A 105 0.28 -21.16 11.86
C VAL A 105 -0.08 -22.27 12.85
N SER A 106 -1.22 -22.94 12.62
CA SER A 106 -1.62 -24.09 13.41
C SER A 106 -0.67 -25.27 13.20
N ALA A 107 -0.34 -26.01 14.26
CA ALA A 107 0.48 -27.22 14.18
C ALA A 107 -0.10 -28.28 13.21
N ASP A 108 -1.43 -28.40 13.17
CA ASP A 108 -2.13 -29.35 12.27
C ASP A 108 -1.86 -29.07 10.79
N ARG A 109 -1.83 -27.79 10.38
CA ARG A 109 -1.49 -27.40 9.01
C ARG A 109 -0.03 -27.73 8.66
N VAL A 110 0.89 -27.60 9.62
CA VAL A 110 2.29 -27.99 9.43
C VAL A 110 2.42 -29.50 9.27
N ASN A 111 1.71 -30.29 10.08
CA ASN A 111 1.71 -31.74 9.99
C ASN A 111 1.09 -32.23 8.66
N LEU A 112 -0.03 -31.63 8.24
CA LEU A 112 -0.65 -31.92 6.95
C LEU A 112 0.30 -31.62 5.79
N LEU A 113 1.04 -30.50 5.84
CA LEU A 113 2.02 -30.17 4.80
C LEU A 113 3.15 -31.21 4.75
N ARG A 114 3.67 -31.63 5.91
CA ARG A 114 4.70 -32.67 6.00
C ARG A 114 4.23 -33.99 5.41
N GLU A 115 3.01 -34.42 5.71
CA GLU A 115 2.42 -35.63 5.12
C GLU A 115 2.28 -35.53 3.60
N ARG A 116 1.82 -34.38 3.08
CA ARG A 116 1.70 -34.15 1.64
C ARG A 116 3.05 -34.23 0.95
N LEU A 117 4.06 -33.55 1.49
CA LEU A 117 5.41 -33.58 0.95
C LEU A 117 6.01 -34.99 0.97
N ALA A 118 5.77 -35.76 2.04
CA ALA A 118 6.22 -37.15 2.11
C ALA A 118 5.55 -38.02 1.02
N ARG A 119 4.24 -37.85 0.78
CA ARG A 119 3.53 -38.57 -0.29
C ARG A 119 4.01 -38.16 -1.68
N GLU A 120 4.20 -36.87 -1.91
CA GLU A 120 4.73 -36.34 -3.17
C GLU A 120 6.13 -36.88 -3.46
N GLN A 121 7.00 -36.95 -2.45
CA GLN A 121 8.33 -37.53 -2.60
C GLN A 121 8.26 -39.01 -3.03
N VAL A 122 7.33 -39.79 -2.46
CA VAL A 122 7.11 -41.18 -2.88
C VAL A 122 6.68 -41.27 -4.34
N VAL A 123 5.71 -40.45 -4.76
CA VAL A 123 5.25 -40.41 -6.15
C VAL A 123 6.39 -40.02 -7.10
N MET A 124 7.17 -39.00 -6.75
CA MET A 124 8.31 -38.57 -7.55
C MET A 124 9.35 -39.67 -7.71
N ASN A 125 9.66 -40.41 -6.65
CA ASN A 125 10.59 -41.55 -6.70
C ASN A 125 10.10 -42.68 -7.61
N LEU A 126 8.79 -42.86 -7.77
CA LEU A 126 8.23 -43.83 -8.71
C LEU A 126 8.30 -43.33 -10.15
N LEU A 127 8.01 -42.04 -10.37
CA LEU A 127 8.05 -41.43 -11.70
C LEU A 127 9.47 -41.33 -12.27
N THR A 128 10.51 -41.27 -11.43
CA THR A 128 11.91 -41.26 -11.91
C THR A 128 12.37 -42.60 -12.48
N ARG A 129 11.60 -43.67 -12.30
CA ARG A 129 11.94 -45.02 -12.75
C ARG A 129 10.86 -45.52 -13.73
N PRO A 130 10.80 -44.97 -14.95
CA PRO A 130 9.82 -45.40 -15.93
C PRO A 130 10.05 -46.86 -16.33
N TYR A 131 8.95 -47.56 -16.63
CA TYR A 131 8.99 -48.96 -17.07
C TYR A 131 9.56 -49.10 -18.49
N SER A 132 9.30 -48.11 -19.35
CA SER A 132 9.73 -48.04 -20.76
C SER A 132 10.55 -46.78 -21.03
N THR A 133 11.48 -46.88 -21.98
CA THR A 133 12.15 -45.70 -22.54
C THR A 133 11.32 -45.13 -23.70
N ALA A 134 11.51 -43.84 -24.00
CA ALA A 134 10.82 -43.18 -25.10
C ALA A 134 11.08 -43.88 -26.46
N GLU A 135 12.29 -44.42 -26.65
CA GLU A 135 12.64 -45.19 -27.86
C GLU A 135 11.86 -46.51 -27.96
N ALA A 136 11.74 -47.25 -26.84
CA ALA A 136 10.97 -48.49 -26.80
C ALA A 136 9.48 -48.24 -27.08
N GLU A 137 8.93 -47.14 -26.58
CA GLU A 137 7.55 -46.73 -26.87
C GLU A 137 7.33 -46.39 -28.35
N GLN A 138 8.29 -45.71 -29.00
CA GLN A 138 8.21 -45.43 -30.44
C GLN A 138 8.26 -46.71 -31.28
N VAL A 139 9.08 -47.68 -30.87
CA VAL A 139 9.12 -49.00 -31.53
C VAL A 139 7.78 -49.72 -31.38
N TYR A 140 7.19 -49.72 -30.19
CA TYR A 140 5.86 -50.29 -29.96
C TYR A 140 4.78 -49.63 -30.84
N LEU A 141 4.75 -48.30 -30.88
CA LEU A 141 3.77 -47.55 -31.66
C LEU A 141 3.91 -47.82 -33.16
N SER A 142 5.13 -47.88 -33.68
CA SER A 142 5.37 -48.14 -35.11
C SER A 142 5.16 -49.62 -35.50
N ALA A 143 5.61 -50.57 -34.67
CA ALA A 143 5.55 -52.00 -34.99
C ALA A 143 4.15 -52.61 -34.76
N GLU A 144 3.54 -52.36 -33.59
CA GLU A 144 2.25 -52.96 -33.24
C GLU A 144 1.07 -52.11 -33.68
N LYS A 145 1.14 -50.80 -33.41
CA LYS A 145 0.02 -49.89 -33.66
C LYS A 145 0.06 -49.24 -35.05
N LYS A 146 1.20 -49.27 -35.73
CA LYS A 146 1.44 -48.63 -37.04
C LYS A 146 1.18 -47.12 -37.03
N VAL A 147 1.49 -46.47 -35.91
CA VAL A 147 1.31 -45.03 -35.70
C VAL A 147 2.65 -44.38 -35.32
N SER A 148 2.88 -43.14 -35.73
CA SER A 148 4.15 -42.44 -35.45
C SER A 148 4.20 -41.81 -34.06
N SER A 149 3.03 -41.47 -33.50
CA SER A 149 2.92 -40.84 -32.18
C SER A 149 1.68 -41.29 -31.41
N LEU A 150 1.70 -41.13 -30.09
CA LEU A 150 0.57 -41.47 -29.23
C LEU A 150 -0.63 -40.52 -29.44
N GLU A 151 -0.38 -39.28 -29.88
CA GLU A 151 -1.44 -38.33 -30.23
C GLU A 151 -2.25 -38.76 -31.45
N GLU A 152 -1.58 -39.27 -32.49
CA GLU A 152 -2.24 -39.83 -33.66
C GLU A 152 -3.13 -41.03 -33.28
N LEU A 153 -2.64 -41.88 -32.37
CA LEU A 153 -3.41 -43.01 -31.87
C LEU A 153 -4.67 -42.52 -31.15
N ARG A 154 -4.56 -41.54 -30.25
CA ARG A 154 -5.71 -40.93 -29.57
C ARG A 154 -6.71 -40.29 -30.53
N LYS A 155 -6.22 -39.60 -31.58
CA LYS A 155 -7.09 -39.03 -32.63
C LYS A 155 -7.85 -40.13 -33.36
N SER A 156 -7.17 -41.21 -33.75
CA SER A 156 -7.80 -42.34 -34.43
C SER A 156 -8.84 -43.06 -33.56
N GLU A 157 -8.57 -43.23 -32.26
CA GLU A 157 -9.52 -43.81 -31.31
C GLU A 157 -10.73 -42.89 -31.10
N PHE A 158 -10.50 -41.58 -31.02
CA PHE A 158 -11.56 -40.58 -30.93
C PHE A 158 -12.45 -40.59 -32.17
N GLU A 159 -11.87 -40.62 -33.37
CA GLU A 159 -12.62 -40.74 -34.63
C GLU A 159 -13.42 -42.05 -34.70
N GLN A 160 -12.84 -43.17 -34.24
CA GLN A 160 -13.56 -44.44 -34.15
C GLN A 160 -14.72 -44.37 -33.14
N LEU A 161 -14.53 -43.74 -31.99
CA LEU A 161 -15.58 -43.53 -30.99
C LEU A 161 -16.67 -42.61 -31.51
N GLU A 162 -16.32 -41.53 -32.19
CA GLU A 162 -17.29 -40.62 -32.82
C GLU A 162 -18.05 -41.35 -33.93
N ALA A 163 -17.37 -42.16 -34.74
CA ALA A 163 -18.01 -43.02 -35.73
C ALA A 163 -18.93 -44.07 -35.08
N ARG A 164 -18.65 -44.54 -33.85
CA ARG A 164 -19.54 -45.44 -33.10
C ARG A 164 -20.72 -44.69 -32.44
N ARG A 165 -20.58 -43.40 -32.18
CA ARG A 165 -21.57 -42.60 -31.42
C ARG A 165 -22.70 -42.09 -32.34
N MET A 166 -23.85 -42.74 -32.22
CA MET A 166 -25.19 -42.39 -32.75
C MET A 166 -25.34 -42.12 -34.26
N PRO A 167 -26.43 -42.61 -34.87
CA PRO A 167 -26.75 -42.36 -36.27
C PRO A 167 -27.36 -40.97 -36.44
N GLY A 168 -26.54 -39.94 -36.64
CA GLY A 168 -27.04 -38.57 -36.85
C GLY A 168 -26.28 -37.75 -37.88
N LYS A 169 -24.97 -37.99 -38.04
CA LYS A 169 -24.16 -37.36 -39.09
C LYS A 169 -23.89 -38.38 -40.20
N PRO A 170 -24.02 -38.00 -41.48
CA PRO A 170 -23.68 -38.89 -42.60
C PRO A 170 -22.19 -39.21 -42.56
N LYS A 171 -21.87 -40.50 -42.51
CA LYS A 171 -20.49 -41.01 -42.60
C LYS A 171 -20.03 -40.92 -44.06
N ASN A 172 -19.47 -39.79 -44.43
CA ASN A 172 -18.87 -39.58 -45.75
C ASN A 172 -17.46 -40.17 -45.77
N THR A 173 -17.11 -40.88 -46.84
CA THR A 173 -15.72 -41.26 -47.12
C THR A 173 -15.31 -40.63 -48.44
N ASP A 174 -14.11 -40.06 -48.48
CA ASP A 174 -13.52 -39.58 -49.73
C ASP A 174 -13.20 -40.76 -50.63
N GLY A 175 -13.89 -40.85 -51.76
CA GLY A 175 -13.57 -41.81 -52.80
C GLY A 175 -12.32 -41.38 -53.58
N SER A 176 -11.68 -42.34 -54.25
CA SER A 176 -10.67 -42.02 -55.26
C SER A 176 -11.30 -41.11 -56.33
N LYS A 177 -10.71 -39.93 -56.55
CA LYS A 177 -11.14 -38.85 -57.48
C LYS A 177 -12.25 -37.90 -56.99
N ALA A 178 -12.22 -37.44 -55.74
CA ALA A 178 -13.09 -36.36 -55.23
C ALA A 178 -14.60 -36.63 -55.33
N VAL A 179 -15.00 -37.89 -55.56
CA VAL A 179 -16.39 -38.32 -55.52
C VAL A 179 -16.70 -38.69 -54.08
N VAL A 180 -17.55 -37.89 -53.43
CA VAL A 180 -18.09 -38.20 -52.11
C VAL A 180 -18.98 -39.42 -52.24
N LYS A 181 -18.47 -40.60 -51.88
CA LYS A 181 -19.28 -41.81 -51.80
C LYS A 181 -20.05 -41.76 -50.49
N LYS A 182 -21.36 -41.56 -50.58
CA LYS A 182 -22.27 -41.73 -49.44
C LYS A 182 -22.30 -43.23 -49.11
N ARG A 183 -21.63 -43.64 -48.04
CA ARG A 183 -21.87 -44.96 -47.47
C ARG A 183 -23.19 -44.89 -46.71
N GLY A 184 -24.04 -45.91 -46.85
CA GLY A 184 -25.17 -46.08 -45.95
C GLY A 184 -24.67 -46.02 -44.50
N ASN A 185 -25.54 -45.59 -43.59
CA ASN A 185 -25.23 -45.44 -42.16
C ASN A 185 -25.10 -46.84 -41.50
N VAL A 186 -24.11 -47.65 -41.92
CA VAL A 186 -23.88 -49.03 -41.45
C VAL A 186 -23.12 -49.02 -40.12
N GLY A 187 -23.56 -48.19 -39.19
CA GLY A 187 -23.06 -48.18 -37.83
C GLY A 187 -23.87 -47.14 -37.09
N ASN A 188 -24.86 -47.51 -36.29
CA ASN A 188 -25.10 -48.75 -35.56
C ASN A 188 -26.05 -49.67 -36.33
N SER A 189 -25.65 -50.89 -36.73
CA SER A 189 -26.62 -51.90 -37.15
C SER A 189 -27.46 -52.27 -35.91
N LEU A 190 -28.58 -51.57 -35.69
CA LEU A 190 -29.62 -52.00 -34.75
C LEU A 190 -30.18 -53.37 -35.14
N HIS A 191 -29.90 -53.80 -36.37
CA HIS A 191 -30.25 -55.09 -36.94
C HIS A 191 -29.01 -55.73 -37.55
N THR A 192 -28.70 -56.94 -37.12
CA THR A 192 -27.84 -57.85 -37.88
C THR A 192 -28.60 -58.30 -39.12
N HIS A 193 -27.91 -58.44 -40.25
CA HIS A 193 -28.51 -59.13 -41.40
C HIS A 193 -28.71 -60.59 -40.99
N GLN A 194 -29.96 -61.06 -40.94
CA GLN A 194 -30.26 -62.47 -40.86
C GLN A 194 -30.25 -63.03 -42.28
N THR A 195 -29.45 -64.07 -42.51
CA THR A 195 -29.53 -64.81 -43.76
C THR A 195 -30.48 -66.00 -43.64
N VAL A 196 -30.85 -66.63 -44.75
CA VAL A 196 -31.71 -67.82 -44.74
C VAL A 196 -31.01 -68.97 -44.01
N GLU A 197 -29.69 -69.04 -44.12
CA GLU A 197 -28.84 -70.00 -43.43
C GLU A 197 -28.93 -69.85 -41.91
N ASP A 198 -28.95 -68.62 -41.40
CA ASP A 198 -29.13 -68.36 -39.95
C ASP A 198 -30.48 -68.87 -39.45
N SER A 199 -31.52 -68.79 -40.29
CA SER A 199 -32.87 -69.29 -39.97
C SER A 199 -32.95 -70.83 -40.03
N LEU A 200 -32.15 -71.47 -40.89
CA LEU A 200 -32.11 -72.93 -41.06
C LEU A 200 -31.10 -73.62 -40.13
N ALA A 201 -30.19 -72.88 -39.49
CA ALA A 201 -29.17 -73.41 -38.59
C ALA A 201 -29.77 -74.24 -37.44
N GLU A 202 -30.92 -73.83 -36.91
CA GLU A 202 -31.62 -74.58 -35.85
C GLU A 202 -32.16 -75.93 -36.32
N LEU A 203 -32.50 -76.08 -37.61
CA LEU A 203 -32.94 -77.35 -38.17
C LEU A 203 -31.75 -78.32 -38.35
N ALA A 204 -30.58 -77.80 -38.72
CA ALA A 204 -29.35 -78.60 -38.83
C ALA A 204 -28.87 -79.13 -37.46
N ALA A 205 -29.12 -78.39 -36.37
CA ALA A 205 -28.79 -78.80 -35.00
C ALA A 205 -29.67 -79.98 -34.51
N ARG A 206 -30.84 -80.20 -35.11
CA ARG A 206 -31.77 -81.28 -34.75
C ARG A 206 -31.47 -82.62 -35.41
N LYS A 207 -30.26 -82.82 -35.98
CA LYS A 207 -29.81 -84.12 -36.48
C LYS A 207 -29.85 -85.16 -35.36
N ARG A 208 -30.98 -85.85 -35.22
CA ARG A 208 -31.05 -87.13 -34.52
C ARG A 208 -30.31 -88.14 -35.37
N TRP A 209 -29.33 -88.78 -34.77
CA TRP A 209 -28.67 -89.94 -35.35
C TRP A 209 -29.67 -91.09 -35.24
N ASP A 210 -30.16 -91.56 -36.38
CA ASP A 210 -30.70 -92.92 -36.50
C ASP A 210 -29.53 -93.89 -36.73
#